data_AF-A0A0S7XND8-F1
#
_entry.id   AF-A0A0S7XND8-F1
#
_cell.length_a   1.000
_cell.length_b   1.000
_cell.length_c   1.000
_cell.angle_alpha   90.00
_cell.angle_beta   90.00
_cell.angle_gamma   90.00
#
_symmetry.space_group_name_H-M   'P 1'
#
loop_
_entity.id
_entity.type
_entity.pdbx_description
1 polymer ?
#
loop_
_entity_poly.entity_id
_entity_poly.type
_entity_poly.pdbx_seq_one_letter_code
_entity_poly.pdbx_strand_id
1 'polypeptide(L)'
;MDEARWQMPLLYNPNFTYGHYLEAIKAFISKGGYRPFIEAVNEGLKNTISLSDIDEILIRTEKHGALYHLASIEVTVKGQSKKFAVNVAISRRGKDWLNHEFFVLKQLNNRFDFSYLPSVYFLGEVKSMLMFLAEWFEGYYEFHISKDKHGRQKTVLWDFNHGYKSLSNEQAKEIYKQASNILTIYYDTCEFKQIFPWHHAAGDFVVKIAKGSIDVKLITARRYQSMIVFLEEGNINPLMALIYFFLNLSVGMRLDRFNGIGDVAWASDFCVDGVVEGFFEALRSKEHTGKYNIGTIKEFISLLKHFGKDDLELMLNSLMDIYKNSPEIDIITGNLKRHADKLYSVIQTLPL
;
A
#
# COMPACT_ATOMS: atom_id res chain seq x y z
N MET A 1 27.44 0.54 -17.74
CA MET A 1 27.31 1.05 -16.36
C MET A 1 28.72 1.37 -15.87
N ASP A 2 28.90 2.43 -15.08
CA ASP A 2 30.20 2.81 -14.50
C ASP A 2 30.68 1.72 -13.52
N GLU A 3 31.88 1.15 -13.74
CA GLU A 3 32.45 0.08 -12.92
C GLU A 3 32.53 0.44 -11.43
N ALA A 4 32.69 1.73 -11.12
CA ALA A 4 32.73 2.21 -9.74
C ALA A 4 31.40 1.97 -9.01
N ARG A 5 30.25 2.16 -9.67
CA ARG A 5 28.92 1.95 -9.07
C ARG A 5 28.62 0.48 -8.82
N TRP A 6 29.19 -0.40 -9.64
CA TRP A 6 29.00 -1.85 -9.51
C TRP A 6 29.54 -2.41 -8.20
N GLN A 7 30.65 -1.84 -7.70
CA GLN A 7 31.32 -2.25 -6.46
C GLN A 7 30.80 -1.52 -5.21
N MET A 8 29.89 -0.55 -5.37
CA MET A 8 29.35 0.17 -4.21
C MET A 8 28.56 -0.78 -3.30
N PRO A 9 28.70 -0.66 -1.97
CA PRO A 9 27.88 -1.40 -1.02
C PRO A 9 26.40 -1.09 -1.19
N LEU A 10 25.57 -2.12 -1.03
CA LEU A 10 24.12 -2.00 -1.07
C LEU A 10 23.63 -1.34 0.22
N LEU A 11 22.69 -0.39 0.09
CA LEU A 11 22.10 0.28 1.24
C LEU A 11 21.44 -0.74 2.19
N TYR A 12 21.55 -0.51 3.50
CA TYR A 12 21.10 -1.42 4.57
C TYR A 12 21.77 -2.81 4.62
N ASN A 13 22.55 -3.20 3.61
CA ASN A 13 23.17 -4.53 3.50
C ASN A 13 24.59 -4.41 2.91
N PRO A 14 25.54 -3.79 3.63
CA PRO A 14 26.84 -3.40 3.08
C PRO A 14 27.74 -4.58 2.69
N ASN A 15 27.40 -5.80 3.13
CA ASN A 15 28.10 -7.03 2.74
C ASN A 15 27.82 -7.45 1.29
N PHE A 16 26.85 -6.82 0.62
CA PHE A 16 26.55 -7.02 -0.79
C PHE A 16 26.83 -5.74 -1.57
N THR A 17 27.18 -5.89 -2.85
CA THR A 17 27.34 -4.76 -3.77
C THR A 17 26.13 -4.68 -4.70
N TYR A 18 25.97 -3.54 -5.38
CA TYR A 18 24.97 -3.42 -6.46
C TYR A 18 25.20 -4.46 -7.57
N GLY A 19 26.44 -4.82 -7.85
CA GLY A 19 26.76 -5.88 -8.79
C GLY A 19 26.26 -7.26 -8.33
N HIS A 20 26.51 -7.62 -7.06
CA HIS A 20 25.98 -8.86 -6.50
C HIS A 20 24.45 -8.90 -6.55
N TYR A 21 23.80 -7.78 -6.27
CA TYR A 21 22.35 -7.62 -6.32
C TYR A 21 21.78 -7.85 -7.72
N LEU A 22 22.31 -7.18 -8.75
CA LEU A 22 21.83 -7.31 -10.12
C LEU A 22 22.13 -8.69 -10.72
N GLU A 23 23.30 -9.27 -10.43
CA GLU A 23 23.62 -10.64 -10.83
C GLU A 23 22.72 -11.68 -10.17
N ALA A 24 22.28 -11.45 -8.93
CA ALA A 24 21.33 -12.32 -8.27
C ALA A 24 19.94 -12.26 -8.93
N ILE A 25 19.48 -11.07 -9.34
CA ILE A 25 18.20 -10.90 -10.07
C ILE A 25 18.28 -11.57 -11.45
N LYS A 26 19.39 -11.41 -12.17
CA LYS A 26 19.62 -12.11 -13.44
C LYS A 26 19.58 -13.64 -13.28
N ALA A 27 20.21 -14.16 -12.23
CA ALA A 27 20.17 -15.58 -11.91
C ALA A 27 18.76 -16.06 -11.48
N PHE A 28 17.99 -15.21 -10.82
CA PHE A 28 16.60 -15.48 -10.44
C PHE A 28 15.68 -15.65 -11.66
N ILE A 29 15.73 -14.73 -12.63
CA ILE A 29 14.87 -14.82 -13.81
C ILE A 29 15.32 -15.90 -14.82
N SER A 30 16.60 -16.27 -14.81
CA SER A 30 17.15 -17.31 -15.69
C SER A 30 16.98 -18.74 -15.16
N LYS A 31 16.50 -18.89 -13.92
CA LYS A 31 16.26 -20.20 -13.30
C LYS A 31 15.37 -21.09 -14.17
N GLY A 32 15.79 -22.34 -14.37
CA GLY A 32 15.06 -23.29 -15.21
C GLY A 32 15.01 -22.89 -16.68
N GLY A 33 16.05 -22.21 -17.19
CA GLY A 33 16.12 -21.78 -18.58
C GLY A 33 15.11 -20.69 -18.92
N TYR A 34 14.88 -19.75 -17.99
CA TYR A 34 13.91 -18.65 -18.09
C TYR A 34 12.43 -19.06 -18.09
N ARG A 35 12.08 -20.35 -17.91
CA ARG A 35 10.70 -20.80 -18.03
C ARG A 35 9.68 -20.03 -17.17
N PRO A 36 9.89 -19.84 -15.85
CA PRO A 36 8.93 -19.10 -15.01
C PRO A 36 8.82 -17.63 -15.41
N PHE A 37 9.92 -17.06 -15.90
CA PHE A 37 9.95 -15.68 -16.35
C PHE A 37 9.19 -15.49 -17.66
N ILE A 38 9.37 -16.40 -18.63
CA ILE A 38 8.60 -16.39 -19.88
C ILE A 38 7.11 -16.60 -19.62
N GLU A 39 6.74 -17.48 -18.68
CA GLU A 39 5.34 -17.64 -18.24
C GLU A 39 4.76 -16.30 -17.73
N ALA A 40 5.50 -15.57 -16.90
CA ALA A 40 5.11 -14.25 -16.41
C ALA A 40 5.01 -13.20 -17.53
N VAL A 41 5.93 -13.20 -18.49
CA VAL A 41 5.90 -12.31 -19.66
C VAL A 41 4.68 -12.59 -20.54
N ASN A 42 4.38 -13.87 -20.79
CA ASN A 42 3.22 -14.29 -21.55
C ASN A 42 1.91 -13.82 -20.91
N GLU A 43 1.78 -14.01 -19.60
CA GLU A 43 0.63 -13.54 -18.84
C GLU A 43 0.52 -12.01 -18.90
N GLY A 44 1.63 -11.30 -18.65
CA GLY A 44 1.68 -9.85 -18.62
C GLY A 44 1.42 -9.15 -19.96
N LEU A 45 1.83 -9.78 -21.08
CA LEU A 45 1.58 -9.31 -22.45
C LEU A 45 0.27 -9.87 -23.04
N LYS A 46 -0.35 -10.85 -22.39
CA LYS A 46 -1.47 -11.64 -22.94
C LYS A 46 -1.15 -12.21 -24.32
N ASN A 47 0.07 -12.68 -24.49
CA ASN A 47 0.59 -13.22 -25.75
C ASN A 47 1.44 -14.47 -25.46
N THR A 48 1.60 -15.34 -26.46
CA THR A 48 2.52 -16.48 -26.34
C THR A 48 3.83 -16.16 -27.06
N ILE A 49 4.90 -16.07 -26.27
CA ILE A 49 6.26 -15.78 -26.72
C ILE A 49 7.21 -16.89 -26.25
N SER A 50 8.33 -16.99 -26.94
CA SER A 50 9.48 -17.80 -26.56
C SER A 50 10.66 -16.91 -26.15
N LEU A 51 11.69 -17.50 -25.56
CA LEU A 51 12.91 -16.76 -25.22
C LEU A 51 13.58 -16.12 -26.44
N SER A 52 13.51 -16.77 -27.62
CA SER A 52 14.04 -16.23 -28.88
C SER A 52 13.27 -15.04 -29.44
N ASP A 53 12.06 -14.77 -28.93
CA ASP A 53 11.30 -13.57 -29.31
C ASP A 53 11.70 -12.34 -28.48
N ILE A 54 12.49 -12.49 -27.40
CA ILE A 54 12.89 -11.39 -26.54
C ILE A 54 14.09 -10.66 -27.17
N ASP A 55 13.90 -9.37 -27.43
CA ASP A 55 14.93 -8.49 -27.97
C ASP A 55 15.89 -8.03 -26.86
N GLU A 56 15.34 -7.66 -25.70
CA GLU A 56 16.11 -7.11 -24.58
C GLU A 56 15.46 -7.42 -23.22
N ILE A 57 16.30 -7.61 -22.20
CA ILE A 57 15.90 -7.62 -20.79
C ILE A 57 16.77 -6.61 -20.04
N LEU A 58 16.13 -5.60 -19.46
CA LEU A 58 16.78 -4.53 -18.73
C LEU A 58 16.43 -4.58 -17.26
N ILE A 59 17.45 -4.68 -16.40
CA ILE A 59 17.29 -4.72 -14.94
C ILE A 59 17.75 -3.38 -14.36
N ARG A 60 16.90 -2.73 -13.57
CA ARG A 60 17.20 -1.44 -12.92
C ARG A 60 16.95 -1.49 -11.43
N THR A 61 17.81 -0.84 -10.65
CA THR A 61 17.56 -0.58 -9.23
C THR A 61 16.58 0.58 -9.07
N GLU A 62 15.56 0.42 -8.23
CA GLU A 62 14.51 1.44 -8.06
C GLU A 62 14.55 2.04 -6.64
N LYS A 63 14.41 1.21 -5.60
CA LYS A 63 14.31 1.65 -4.20
C LYS A 63 15.00 0.68 -3.26
N HIS A 64 15.56 1.20 -2.17
CA HIS A 64 16.18 0.38 -1.12
C HIS A 64 15.48 0.65 0.20
N GLY A 65 14.88 -0.39 0.78
CA GLY A 65 14.13 -0.32 2.03
C GLY A 65 14.77 -1.15 3.13
N ALA A 66 14.31 -0.93 4.37
CA ALA A 66 14.80 -1.66 5.54
C ALA A 66 14.43 -3.15 5.52
N LEU A 67 13.28 -3.52 4.91
CA LEU A 67 12.83 -4.91 4.80
C LEU A 67 13.35 -5.59 3.53
N TYR A 68 13.24 -4.92 2.38
CA TYR A 68 13.65 -5.44 1.09
C TYR A 68 13.97 -4.29 0.12
N HIS A 69 14.67 -4.64 -0.95
CA HIS A 69 15.02 -3.78 -2.08
C HIS A 69 14.04 -4.02 -3.23
N LEU A 70 13.84 -3.00 -4.05
CA LEU A 70 13.03 -3.04 -5.25
C LEU A 70 13.92 -2.81 -6.48
N ALA A 71 13.80 -3.71 -7.44
CA ALA A 71 14.28 -3.51 -8.79
C ALA A 71 13.11 -3.59 -9.77
N SER A 72 13.31 -3.06 -10.96
CA SER A 72 12.45 -3.32 -12.09
C SER A 72 13.14 -4.18 -13.14
N ILE A 73 12.33 -4.94 -13.86
CA ILE A 73 12.73 -5.66 -15.06
C ILE A 73 11.84 -5.20 -16.19
N GLU A 74 12.42 -4.66 -17.24
CA GLU A 74 11.73 -4.32 -18.49
C GLU A 74 12.14 -5.32 -19.57
N VAL A 75 11.14 -5.91 -20.23
CA VAL A 75 11.32 -6.86 -21.33
C VAL A 75 10.77 -6.25 -22.59
N THR A 76 11.58 -6.23 -23.66
CA THR A 76 11.16 -5.80 -24.99
C THR A 76 10.99 -6.99 -25.91
N VAL A 77 9.82 -7.12 -26.53
CA VAL A 77 9.46 -8.17 -27.49
C VAL A 77 8.78 -7.53 -28.71
N LYS A 78 9.41 -7.62 -29.88
CA LYS A 78 8.87 -7.15 -31.17
C LYS A 78 8.35 -5.70 -31.08
N GLY A 79 9.09 -4.84 -30.37
CA GLY A 79 8.75 -3.42 -30.18
C GLY A 79 7.69 -3.12 -29.12
N GLN A 80 7.18 -4.12 -28.39
CA GLN A 80 6.36 -3.92 -27.20
C GLN A 80 7.21 -4.11 -25.95
N SER A 81 7.02 -3.30 -24.91
CA SER A 81 7.69 -3.50 -23.63
C SER A 81 6.73 -3.87 -22.50
N LYS A 82 7.20 -4.69 -21.56
CA LYS A 82 6.51 -5.02 -20.32
C LYS A 82 7.45 -4.85 -19.15
N LYS A 83 7.02 -4.08 -18.14
CA LYS A 83 7.75 -3.86 -16.90
C LYS A 83 7.21 -4.74 -15.77
N PHE A 84 8.12 -5.20 -14.92
CA PHE A 84 7.86 -6.00 -13.73
C PHE A 84 8.62 -5.43 -12.54
N ALA A 85 8.10 -5.68 -11.34
CA ALA A 85 8.78 -5.44 -10.07
C ALA A 85 9.48 -6.72 -9.60
N VAL A 86 10.70 -6.58 -9.07
CA VAL A 86 11.37 -7.63 -8.29
C VAL A 86 11.64 -7.10 -6.90
N ASN A 87 10.97 -7.71 -5.92
CA ASN A 87 11.20 -7.41 -4.52
C ASN A 87 12.24 -8.40 -3.99
N VAL A 88 13.28 -7.91 -3.30
CA VAL A 88 14.47 -8.68 -2.92
C VAL A 88 14.81 -8.49 -1.45
N ALA A 89 14.71 -9.56 -0.67
CA ALA A 89 15.03 -9.58 0.75
C ALA A 89 16.32 -10.35 1.05
N ILE A 90 17.16 -9.78 1.90
CA ILE A 90 18.47 -10.34 2.28
C ILE A 90 18.49 -10.77 3.75
N SER A 91 18.05 -9.90 4.66
CA SER A 91 17.99 -10.23 6.08
C SER A 91 16.93 -11.30 6.37
N ARG A 92 17.12 -12.14 7.40
CA ARG A 92 16.14 -13.15 7.81
C ARG A 92 14.75 -12.54 8.00
N ARG A 93 14.67 -11.44 8.76
CA ARG A 93 13.43 -10.69 8.95
C ARG A 93 12.82 -10.26 7.62
N GLY A 94 13.61 -9.65 6.73
CA GLY A 94 13.13 -9.24 5.42
C GLY A 94 12.56 -10.40 4.60
N LYS A 95 13.23 -11.56 4.62
CA LYS A 95 12.79 -12.76 3.91
C LYS A 95 11.47 -13.28 4.46
N ASP A 96 11.30 -13.31 5.77
CA ASP A 96 10.05 -13.77 6.40
C ASP A 96 8.87 -12.88 5.98
N TRP A 97 9.06 -11.55 5.98
CA TRP A 97 8.06 -10.59 5.52
C TRP A 97 7.76 -10.77 4.03
N LEU A 98 8.78 -10.83 3.19
CA LEU A 98 8.64 -10.93 1.74
C LEU A 98 7.96 -12.25 1.32
N ASN A 99 8.32 -13.36 1.96
CA ASN A 99 7.69 -14.66 1.74
C ASN A 99 6.20 -14.61 2.07
N HIS A 100 5.86 -14.05 3.23
CA HIS A 100 4.47 -13.96 3.66
C HIS A 100 3.64 -13.06 2.73
N GLU A 101 4.19 -11.90 2.34
CA GLU A 101 3.56 -10.97 1.41
C GLU A 101 3.25 -11.59 0.04
N PHE A 102 4.16 -12.39 -0.52
CA PHE A 102 3.91 -13.11 -1.78
C PHE A 102 2.64 -13.97 -1.70
N PHE A 103 2.48 -14.74 -0.62
CA PHE A 103 1.32 -15.61 -0.45
C PHE A 103 0.04 -14.82 -0.12
N VAL A 104 0.14 -13.70 0.60
CA VAL A 104 -1.00 -12.82 0.87
C VAL A 104 -1.50 -12.18 -0.41
N LEU A 105 -0.62 -11.59 -1.23
CA LEU A 105 -0.98 -11.02 -2.53
C LEU A 105 -1.64 -12.08 -3.43
N LYS A 106 -1.04 -13.27 -3.52
CA LYS A 106 -1.62 -14.39 -4.28
C LYS A 106 -3.00 -14.80 -3.76
N GLN A 107 -3.17 -14.90 -2.45
CA GLN A 107 -4.45 -15.22 -1.83
C GLN A 107 -5.51 -14.15 -2.13
N LEU A 108 -5.16 -12.87 -1.99
CA LEU A 108 -6.08 -11.76 -2.20
C LEU A 108 -6.50 -11.65 -3.67
N ASN A 109 -5.57 -11.79 -4.62
CA ASN A 109 -5.89 -11.80 -6.06
C ASN A 109 -6.76 -13.01 -6.46
N ASN A 110 -6.59 -14.17 -5.81
CA ASN A 110 -7.44 -15.33 -6.06
C ASN A 110 -8.83 -15.21 -5.44
N ARG A 111 -8.92 -14.55 -4.26
CA ARG A 111 -10.18 -14.42 -3.51
C ARG A 111 -11.04 -13.27 -4.03
N PHE A 112 -10.42 -12.22 -4.55
CA PHE A 112 -11.09 -11.00 -4.97
C PHE A 112 -10.75 -10.67 -6.41
N ASP A 113 -11.77 -10.41 -7.21
CA ASP A 113 -11.64 -9.95 -8.60
C ASP A 113 -11.50 -8.41 -8.64
N PHE A 114 -10.50 -7.89 -7.93
CA PHE A 114 -10.19 -6.46 -7.88
C PHE A 114 -8.78 -6.21 -8.42
N SER A 115 -8.64 -5.18 -9.26
CA SER A 115 -7.37 -4.80 -9.88
C SER A 115 -6.61 -3.73 -9.09
N TYR A 116 -6.66 -3.79 -7.75
CA TYR A 116 -6.01 -2.81 -6.87
C TYR A 116 -4.64 -3.26 -6.36
N LEU A 117 -4.38 -4.56 -6.33
CA LEU A 117 -3.13 -5.18 -5.88
C LEU A 117 -2.33 -5.69 -7.09
N PRO A 118 -0.99 -5.73 -7.00
CA PRO A 118 -0.17 -6.29 -8.07
C PRO A 118 -0.36 -7.80 -8.15
N SER A 119 -0.39 -8.31 -9.37
CA SER A 119 -0.25 -9.75 -9.61
C SER A 119 1.14 -10.22 -9.19
N VAL A 120 1.25 -11.42 -8.60
CA VAL A 120 2.52 -12.04 -8.24
C VAL A 120 2.73 -13.31 -9.05
N TYR A 121 3.92 -13.46 -9.63
CA TYR A 121 4.17 -14.52 -10.61
C TYR A 121 4.90 -15.71 -9.98
N PHE A 122 6.11 -15.50 -9.47
CA PHE A 122 6.88 -16.55 -8.81
C PHE A 122 7.82 -16.01 -7.74
N LEU A 123 8.14 -16.89 -6.80
CA LEU A 123 9.02 -16.67 -5.65
C LEU A 123 10.21 -17.64 -5.75
N GLY A 124 11.40 -17.19 -5.35
CA GLY A 124 12.58 -18.04 -5.31
C GLY A 124 13.74 -17.42 -4.55
N GLU A 125 14.63 -18.27 -4.06
CA GLU A 125 15.85 -17.84 -3.38
C GLU A 125 17.08 -18.11 -4.25
N VAL A 126 17.95 -17.10 -4.37
CA VAL A 126 19.19 -17.14 -5.15
C VAL A 126 20.28 -16.40 -4.39
N LYS A 127 21.45 -17.01 -4.22
CA LYS A 127 22.60 -16.42 -3.50
C LYS A 127 22.21 -15.83 -2.13
N SER A 128 21.40 -16.55 -1.37
CA SER A 128 20.88 -16.13 -0.06
C SER A 128 19.99 -14.87 -0.11
N MET A 129 19.40 -14.54 -1.25
CA MET A 129 18.42 -13.47 -1.40
C MET A 129 17.08 -14.09 -1.81
N LEU A 130 16.04 -13.84 -1.03
CA LEU A 130 14.68 -14.25 -1.40
C LEU A 130 14.09 -13.17 -2.32
N MET A 131 13.47 -13.59 -3.41
CA MET A 131 12.91 -12.68 -4.40
C MET A 131 11.54 -13.16 -4.88
N PHE A 132 10.62 -12.23 -5.13
CA PHE A 132 9.48 -12.52 -5.98
C PHE A 132 9.33 -11.50 -7.11
N LEU A 133 8.81 -11.98 -8.24
CA LEU A 133 8.42 -11.17 -9.38
C LEU A 133 6.94 -10.78 -9.24
N ALA A 134 6.64 -9.50 -9.44
CA ALA A 134 5.29 -8.95 -9.40
C ALA A 134 5.03 -7.97 -10.54
N GLU A 135 3.76 -7.64 -10.73
CA GLU A 135 3.32 -6.63 -11.68
C GLU A 135 3.88 -5.26 -11.34
N TRP A 136 4.29 -4.52 -12.38
CA TRP A 136 4.59 -3.10 -12.28
C TRP A 136 3.39 -2.29 -12.76
N PHE A 137 2.89 -1.37 -11.95
CA PHE A 137 1.82 -0.46 -12.35
C PHE A 137 2.36 0.69 -13.19
N GLU A 138 2.28 0.54 -14.51
CA GLU A 138 2.85 1.50 -15.45
C GLU A 138 2.12 2.86 -15.47
N GLY A 139 2.90 3.94 -15.32
CA GLY A 139 2.40 5.31 -15.21
C GLY A 139 1.76 5.65 -13.86
N TYR A 140 2.04 4.87 -12.82
CA TYR A 140 1.68 5.20 -11.43
C TYR A 140 2.90 5.67 -10.66
N TYR A 141 2.67 6.59 -9.72
CA TYR A 141 3.72 7.25 -8.96
C TYR A 141 3.38 7.35 -7.47
N GLU A 142 4.41 7.34 -6.63
CA GLU A 142 4.26 7.65 -5.20
C GLU A 142 3.78 9.11 -5.04
N PHE A 143 3.13 9.39 -3.91
CA PHE A 143 2.77 10.75 -3.52
C PHE A 143 3.13 10.97 -2.06
N HIS A 144 3.54 12.19 -1.73
CA HIS A 144 3.89 12.55 -0.36
C HIS A 144 3.42 13.94 0.02
N ILE A 145 3.24 14.13 1.31
CA ILE A 145 3.05 15.43 1.92
C ILE A 145 4.37 16.21 1.83
N SER A 146 4.27 17.48 1.44
CA SER A 146 5.38 18.42 1.36
C SER A 146 4.97 19.77 1.94
N LYS A 147 5.91 20.70 2.02
CA LYS A 147 5.67 22.10 2.39
C LYS A 147 6.00 23.00 1.19
N ASP A 148 5.18 24.02 0.96
CA ASP A 148 5.52 25.08 0.02
C ASP A 148 6.56 26.05 0.63
N LYS A 149 6.99 27.03 -0.16
CA LYS A 149 7.96 28.06 0.28
C LYS A 149 7.50 28.91 1.46
N HIS A 150 6.20 28.89 1.79
CA HIS A 150 5.60 29.58 2.93
C HIS A 150 5.31 28.63 4.10
N GLY A 151 5.78 27.37 4.03
CA GLY A 151 5.56 26.36 5.06
C GLY A 151 4.17 25.72 5.03
N ARG A 152 3.32 26.04 4.05
CA ARG A 152 1.96 25.46 3.94
C ARG A 152 2.05 24.05 3.40
N GLN A 153 1.27 23.16 3.99
CA GLN A 153 1.20 21.77 3.56
C GLN A 153 0.61 21.66 2.15
N LYS A 154 1.19 20.78 1.34
CA LYS A 154 0.66 20.38 0.03
C LYS A 154 0.92 18.91 -0.20
N THR A 155 0.13 18.30 -1.08
CA THR A 155 0.40 16.93 -1.56
C THR A 155 1.14 17.00 -2.89
N VAL A 156 2.17 16.19 -3.06
CA VAL A 156 3.03 16.19 -4.25
C VAL A 156 3.10 14.79 -4.83
N LEU A 157 2.74 14.67 -6.11
CA LEU A 157 2.93 13.45 -6.90
C LEU A 157 4.37 13.41 -7.41
N TRP A 158 5.06 12.30 -7.17
CA TRP A 158 6.45 12.08 -7.59
C TRP A 158 6.51 11.47 -8.99
N ASP A 159 6.02 12.23 -9.97
CA ASP A 159 6.16 11.84 -11.38
C ASP A 159 7.61 12.05 -11.81
N PHE A 160 8.40 10.97 -11.81
CA PHE A 160 9.81 11.03 -12.20
C PHE A 160 10.01 11.26 -13.70
N ASN A 161 8.98 11.06 -14.53
CA ASN A 161 9.06 11.23 -15.97
C ASN A 161 8.81 12.70 -16.38
N HIS A 162 7.90 13.38 -15.69
CA HIS A 162 7.50 14.76 -16.01
C HIS A 162 7.83 15.78 -14.92
N GLY A 163 8.43 15.34 -13.82
CA GLY A 163 8.76 16.15 -12.65
C GLY A 163 7.65 16.17 -11.60
N TYR A 164 8.02 16.60 -10.39
CA TYR A 164 7.11 16.60 -9.25
C TYR A 164 5.95 17.57 -9.43
N LYS A 165 4.73 17.07 -9.25
CA LYS A 165 3.50 17.84 -9.47
C LYS A 165 2.79 18.09 -8.15
N SER A 166 2.52 19.35 -7.84
CA SER A 166 1.69 19.69 -6.67
C SER A 166 0.22 19.41 -7.01
N LEU A 167 -0.49 18.76 -6.10
CA LEU A 167 -1.90 18.41 -6.24
C LEU A 167 -2.78 19.45 -5.53
N SER A 168 -3.98 19.68 -6.08
CA SER A 168 -5.05 20.40 -5.39
C SER A 168 -5.58 19.59 -4.20
N ASN A 169 -6.29 20.25 -3.28
CA ASN A 169 -6.91 19.57 -2.15
C ASN A 169 -7.98 18.57 -2.59
N GLU A 170 -8.70 18.87 -3.67
CA GLU A 170 -9.72 18.02 -4.27
C GLU A 170 -9.09 16.73 -4.83
N GLN A 171 -7.96 16.86 -5.54
CA GLN A 171 -7.20 15.71 -6.03
C GLN A 171 -6.62 14.88 -4.88
N ALA A 172 -6.07 15.53 -3.86
CA ALA A 172 -5.54 14.83 -2.69
C ALA A 172 -6.65 14.11 -1.90
N LYS A 173 -7.81 14.76 -1.72
CA LYS A 173 -9.00 14.15 -1.11
C LYS A 173 -9.42 12.88 -1.87
N GLU A 174 -9.47 12.94 -3.20
CA GLU A 174 -9.82 11.78 -4.03
C GLU A 174 -8.82 10.62 -3.88
N ILE A 175 -7.53 10.91 -3.75
CA ILE A 175 -6.51 9.88 -3.47
C ILE A 175 -6.78 9.20 -2.13
N TYR A 176 -7.00 9.96 -1.05
CA TYR A 176 -7.32 9.40 0.28
C TYR A 176 -8.63 8.63 0.29
N LYS A 177 -9.62 9.09 -0.48
CA LYS A 177 -10.89 8.39 -0.70
C LYS A 177 -10.65 7.01 -1.31
N GLN A 178 -9.94 6.94 -2.44
CA GLN A 178 -9.68 5.65 -3.09
C GLN A 178 -8.79 4.74 -2.24
N ALA A 179 -7.77 5.27 -1.56
CA ALA A 179 -6.93 4.49 -0.65
C ALA A 179 -7.75 3.87 0.50
N SER A 180 -8.65 4.64 1.11
CA SER A 180 -9.60 4.16 2.13
C SER A 180 -10.57 3.11 1.57
N ASN A 181 -11.10 3.35 0.37
CA ASN A 181 -11.99 2.42 -0.32
C ASN A 181 -11.29 1.07 -0.56
N ILE A 182 -10.05 1.08 -1.07
CA ILE A 182 -9.26 -0.13 -1.34
C ILE A 182 -9.07 -0.96 -0.07
N LEU A 183 -8.60 -0.36 1.03
CA LEU A 183 -8.40 -1.11 2.26
C LEU A 183 -9.72 -1.66 2.82
N THR A 184 -10.80 -0.90 2.70
CA THR A 184 -12.13 -1.30 3.16
C THR A 184 -12.73 -2.39 2.28
N ILE A 185 -12.51 -2.39 0.96
CA ILE A 185 -13.03 -3.44 0.08
C ILE A 185 -12.35 -4.79 0.36
N TYR A 186 -11.07 -4.77 0.75
CA TYR A 186 -10.35 -5.95 1.19
C TYR A 186 -10.64 -6.33 2.65
N TYR A 187 -11.28 -5.50 3.46
CA TYR A 187 -11.65 -5.88 4.82
C TYR A 187 -12.64 -7.05 4.82
N ASP A 188 -12.33 -8.11 5.57
CA ASP A 188 -13.19 -9.27 5.77
C ASP A 188 -14.13 -9.01 6.96
N THR A 189 -15.42 -8.80 6.70
CA THR A 189 -16.40 -8.54 7.76
C THR A 189 -16.80 -9.80 8.54
N CYS A 190 -16.43 -10.99 8.10
CA CYS A 190 -16.69 -12.25 8.82
C CYS A 190 -15.54 -12.58 9.78
N GLU A 191 -14.31 -12.49 9.29
CA GLU A 191 -13.11 -12.91 10.02
C GLU A 191 -12.30 -11.72 10.58
N PHE A 192 -12.77 -10.50 10.34
CA PHE A 192 -12.16 -9.23 10.74
C PHE A 192 -10.74 -9.02 10.21
N LYS A 193 -10.40 -9.73 9.13
CA LYS A 193 -9.08 -9.67 8.49
C LYS A 193 -8.94 -8.39 7.70
N GLN A 194 -7.78 -7.77 7.83
CA GLN A 194 -7.43 -6.55 7.11
C GLN A 194 -6.01 -6.62 6.58
N ILE A 195 -5.74 -5.85 5.53
CA ILE A 195 -4.36 -5.62 5.06
C ILE A 195 -3.70 -4.67 6.05
N PHE A 196 -2.68 -5.14 6.76
CA PHE A 196 -1.90 -4.34 7.71
C PHE A 196 -0.56 -5.04 8.01
N PRO A 197 0.57 -4.33 8.20
CA PRO A 197 0.72 -2.88 8.16
C PRO A 197 0.89 -2.31 6.74
N TRP A 198 0.41 -1.08 6.57
CA TRP A 198 0.63 -0.22 5.39
C TRP A 198 0.97 1.21 5.85
N HIS A 199 1.74 1.96 5.05
CA HIS A 199 2.15 3.34 5.32
C HIS A 199 2.32 4.14 4.03
N HIS A 200 1.78 5.37 3.97
CA HIS A 200 2.03 6.28 2.84
C HIS A 200 3.52 6.59 2.66
N ALA A 201 4.24 6.83 3.75
CA ALA A 201 5.68 7.10 3.74
C ALA A 201 6.51 5.94 3.16
N ALA A 202 6.01 4.71 3.20
CA ALA A 202 6.67 3.56 2.60
C ALA A 202 6.46 3.48 1.08
N GLY A 203 5.55 4.29 0.52
CA GLY A 203 5.15 4.24 -0.89
C GLY A 203 4.15 3.13 -1.17
N ASP A 204 3.41 2.65 -0.17
CA ASP A 204 2.49 1.51 -0.35
C ASP A 204 1.34 1.81 -1.32
N PHE A 205 0.99 3.09 -1.49
CA PHE A 205 0.00 3.53 -2.47
C PHE A 205 0.67 4.27 -3.62
N VAL A 206 0.25 3.95 -4.83
CA VAL A 206 0.69 4.63 -6.05
C VAL A 206 -0.51 5.17 -6.82
N VAL A 207 -0.31 6.30 -7.48
CA VAL A 207 -1.38 7.09 -8.09
C VAL A 207 -1.09 7.36 -9.55
N LYS A 208 -2.11 7.21 -10.38
CA LYS A 208 -2.11 7.65 -11.77
C LYS A 208 -3.13 8.75 -11.96
N ILE A 209 -2.70 9.86 -12.55
CA ILE A 209 -3.58 10.98 -12.88
C ILE A 209 -3.59 11.16 -14.40
N ALA A 210 -4.73 10.89 -15.04
CA ALA A 210 -4.87 11.00 -16.49
C ALA A 210 -6.23 11.59 -16.85
N LYS A 211 -6.28 12.60 -17.73
CA LYS A 211 -7.52 13.14 -18.32
C LYS A 211 -8.64 13.44 -17.31
N GLY A 212 -8.28 13.94 -16.12
CA GLY A 212 -9.24 14.29 -15.06
C GLY A 212 -9.66 13.14 -14.15
N SER A 213 -9.21 11.90 -14.40
CA SER A 213 -9.39 10.77 -13.48
C SER A 213 -8.15 10.57 -12.60
N ILE A 214 -8.40 10.11 -11.38
CA ILE A 214 -7.40 9.62 -10.43
C ILE A 214 -7.66 8.13 -10.28
N ASP A 215 -6.61 7.31 -10.36
CA ASP A 215 -6.66 5.88 -10.05
C ASP A 215 -5.55 5.58 -9.02
N VAL A 216 -5.92 4.88 -7.95
CA VAL A 216 -5.03 4.51 -6.86
C VAL A 216 -4.87 2.99 -6.83
N LYS A 217 -3.63 2.54 -6.60
CA LYS A 217 -3.31 1.12 -6.36
C LYS A 217 -2.59 0.98 -5.04
N LEU A 218 -2.72 -0.20 -4.44
CA LEU A 218 -1.97 -0.62 -3.26
C LEU A 218 -0.92 -1.64 -3.73
N ILE A 219 0.36 -1.30 -3.62
CA ILE A 219 1.45 -2.12 -4.16
C ILE A 219 2.04 -3.11 -3.16
N THR A 220 1.61 -3.07 -1.90
CA THR A 220 2.04 -3.99 -0.86
C THR A 220 0.85 -4.56 -0.09
N ALA A 221 0.95 -5.82 0.31
CA ALA A 221 -0.04 -6.47 1.18
C ALA A 221 0.70 -7.38 2.16
N ARG A 222 1.41 -6.75 3.10
CA ARG A 222 2.39 -7.44 3.94
C ARG A 222 1.80 -8.55 4.80
N ARG A 223 0.59 -8.37 5.35
CA ARG A 223 -0.18 -9.39 6.05
C ARG A 223 -1.67 -9.20 5.79
N TYR A 224 -2.42 -10.25 6.05
CA TYR A 224 -3.88 -10.23 6.03
C TYR A 224 -4.45 -11.02 7.21
N GLN A 225 -4.70 -10.31 8.32
CA GLN A 225 -5.05 -10.91 9.61
C GLN A 225 -5.99 -10.00 10.41
N SER A 226 -6.66 -10.56 11.42
CA SER A 226 -7.40 -9.75 12.40
C SER A 226 -6.43 -8.97 13.28
N MET A 227 -6.71 -7.69 13.51
CA MET A 227 -5.96 -6.86 14.48
C MET A 227 -6.51 -6.99 15.90
N ILE A 228 -7.68 -7.63 16.07
CA ILE A 228 -8.33 -7.74 17.38
C ILE A 228 -7.64 -8.86 18.14
N VAL A 229 -6.51 -8.50 18.75
CA VAL A 229 -5.80 -9.28 19.76
C VAL A 229 -6.24 -8.85 21.17
N PHE A 230 -7.11 -7.83 21.27
CA PHE A 230 -7.46 -7.13 22.52
C PHE A 230 -8.74 -7.61 23.21
N LEU A 231 -9.39 -8.67 22.73
CA LEU A 231 -10.59 -9.22 23.38
C LEU A 231 -10.34 -10.71 23.60
N GLU A 232 -10.47 -11.14 24.86
CA GLU A 232 -10.42 -12.55 25.26
C GLU A 232 -11.23 -13.41 24.28
N GLU A 233 -10.65 -14.55 23.88
CA GLU A 233 -11.27 -15.49 22.95
C GLU A 233 -12.68 -15.86 23.45
N GLY A 234 -13.72 -15.31 22.83
CA GLY A 234 -15.09 -15.67 23.20
C GLY A 234 -16.24 -14.83 22.66
N ASN A 235 -16.05 -13.53 22.36
CA ASN A 235 -17.16 -12.71 21.83
C ASN A 235 -16.71 -11.40 21.16
N ILE A 236 -15.97 -11.48 20.05
CA ILE A 236 -15.66 -10.28 19.25
C ILE A 236 -16.96 -9.78 18.61
N ASN A 237 -17.44 -8.62 19.04
CA ASN A 237 -18.58 -7.97 18.40
C ASN A 237 -18.15 -7.49 16.98
N PRO A 238 -18.74 -8.03 15.89
CA PRO A 238 -18.38 -7.67 14.52
C PRO A 238 -18.46 -6.17 14.23
N LEU A 239 -19.41 -5.50 14.89
CA LEU A 239 -19.61 -4.06 14.75
C LEU A 239 -18.46 -3.27 15.39
N MET A 240 -18.02 -3.69 16.59
CA MET A 240 -16.86 -3.09 17.23
C MET A 240 -15.58 -3.32 16.42
N ALA A 241 -15.44 -4.51 15.82
CA ALA A 241 -14.34 -4.80 14.92
C ALA A 241 -14.25 -3.83 13.74
N LEU A 242 -15.41 -3.54 13.13
CA LEU A 242 -15.52 -2.59 12.03
C LEU A 242 -15.26 -1.14 12.48
N ILE A 243 -15.73 -0.74 13.67
CA ILE A 243 -15.46 0.58 14.25
C ILE A 243 -13.95 0.75 14.46
N TYR A 244 -13.28 -0.22 15.10
CA TYR A 244 -11.84 -0.13 15.33
C TYR A 244 -11.03 -0.14 14.03
N PHE A 245 -11.43 -0.91 13.04
CA PHE A 245 -10.85 -0.84 11.70
C PHE A 245 -10.99 0.57 11.09
N PHE A 246 -12.20 1.15 11.13
CA PHE A 246 -12.48 2.49 10.62
C PHE A 246 -11.68 3.59 11.33
N LEU A 247 -11.61 3.56 12.66
CA LEU A 247 -10.87 4.53 13.46
C LEU A 247 -9.36 4.41 13.24
N ASN A 248 -8.82 3.19 13.15
CA ASN A 248 -7.40 3.00 12.86
C ASN A 248 -7.07 3.46 11.44
N LEU A 249 -7.95 3.16 10.47
CA LEU A 249 -7.82 3.62 9.09
C LEU A 249 -7.81 5.16 9.01
N SER A 250 -8.68 5.85 9.75
CA SER A 250 -8.77 7.31 9.73
C SER A 250 -7.52 8.00 10.28
N VAL A 251 -6.89 7.41 11.31
CA VAL A 251 -5.61 7.89 11.85
C VAL A 251 -4.47 7.58 10.86
N GLY A 252 -4.35 6.32 10.44
CA GLY A 252 -3.26 5.87 9.56
C GLY A 252 -3.19 6.64 8.24
N MET A 253 -4.35 7.00 7.66
CA MET A 253 -4.42 7.75 6.40
C MET A 253 -3.86 9.16 6.50
N ARG A 254 -3.81 9.74 7.72
CA ARG A 254 -3.20 11.05 7.93
C ARG A 254 -1.69 11.00 8.06
N LEU A 255 -1.12 9.81 8.28
CA LEU A 255 0.32 9.66 8.55
C LEU A 255 1.10 9.52 7.26
N ASP A 256 2.12 10.36 7.13
CA ASP A 256 3.12 10.30 6.07
C ASP A 256 4.45 10.85 6.61
N ARG A 257 5.45 10.99 5.75
CA ARG A 257 6.67 11.74 6.02
C ARG A 257 6.82 12.87 5.02
N PHE A 258 7.30 14.02 5.49
CA PHE A 258 7.56 15.15 4.58
C PHE A 258 8.56 14.72 3.51
N ASN A 259 8.14 14.82 2.24
CA ASN A 259 8.89 14.35 1.08
C ASN A 259 9.31 12.86 1.20
N GLY A 260 8.46 12.01 1.77
CA GLY A 260 8.66 10.55 1.87
C GLY A 260 9.68 10.08 2.91
N ILE A 261 10.67 10.90 3.27
CA ILE A 261 11.77 10.51 4.17
C ILE A 261 11.97 11.44 5.38
N GLY A 262 11.41 12.65 5.35
CA GLY A 262 11.57 13.65 6.40
C GLY A 262 10.80 13.34 7.68
N ASP A 263 10.54 14.38 8.48
CA ASP A 263 9.75 14.27 9.71
C ASP A 263 8.35 13.74 9.44
N VAL A 264 7.76 13.12 10.46
CA VAL A 264 6.37 12.64 10.42
C VAL A 264 5.44 13.81 10.10
N ALA A 265 4.62 13.62 9.09
CA ALA A 265 3.63 14.57 8.61
C ALA A 265 2.23 14.10 8.99
N TRP A 266 1.37 15.07 9.30
CA TRP A 266 -0.05 14.85 9.58
C TRP A 266 -0.89 15.54 8.51
N ALA A 267 -1.65 14.78 7.72
CA ALA A 267 -2.47 15.32 6.65
C ALA A 267 -3.55 16.26 7.17
N SER A 268 -3.86 17.30 6.39
CA SER A 268 -4.90 18.28 6.69
C SER A 268 -6.31 17.67 6.64
N ASP A 269 -7.31 18.41 7.11
CA ASP A 269 -8.65 17.87 7.41
C ASP A 269 -9.44 17.33 6.20
N PHE A 270 -9.12 17.77 4.97
CA PHE A 270 -9.69 17.20 3.75
C PHE A 270 -9.39 15.70 3.59
N CYS A 271 -8.32 15.20 4.22
CA CYS A 271 -8.00 13.78 4.25
C CYS A 271 -9.13 12.98 4.90
N VAL A 272 -9.67 13.45 6.04
CA VAL A 272 -10.77 12.73 6.73
C VAL A 272 -12.04 12.72 5.91
N ASP A 273 -12.35 13.82 5.21
CA ASP A 273 -13.50 13.84 4.30
C ASP A 273 -13.38 12.74 3.23
N GLY A 274 -12.20 12.62 2.60
CA GLY A 274 -11.93 11.55 1.62
C GLY A 274 -12.01 10.16 2.25
N VAL A 275 -11.35 9.94 3.39
CA VAL A 275 -11.32 8.64 4.07
C VAL A 275 -12.71 8.13 4.43
N VAL A 276 -13.55 8.98 5.03
CA VAL A 276 -14.90 8.62 5.41
C VAL A 276 -15.74 8.29 4.17
N GLU A 277 -15.64 9.11 3.12
CA GLU A 277 -16.35 8.90 1.86
C GLU A 277 -15.97 7.53 1.24
N GLY A 278 -14.66 7.24 1.12
CA GLY A 278 -14.17 6.01 0.53
C GLY A 278 -14.52 4.76 1.33
N PHE A 279 -14.46 4.86 2.66
CA PHE A 279 -14.83 3.78 3.57
C PHE A 279 -16.30 3.38 3.38
N PHE A 280 -17.23 4.35 3.40
CA PHE A 280 -18.65 4.06 3.23
C PHE A 280 -19.03 3.66 1.81
N GLU A 281 -18.34 4.15 0.78
CA GLU A 281 -18.53 3.65 -0.59
C GLU A 281 -18.17 2.17 -0.71
N ALA A 282 -17.03 1.76 -0.14
CA ALA A 282 -16.63 0.36 -0.15
C ALA A 282 -17.60 -0.53 0.64
N LEU A 283 -18.09 -0.07 1.80
CA LEU A 283 -19.09 -0.79 2.57
C LEU A 283 -20.42 -0.93 1.83
N ARG A 284 -20.90 0.14 1.17
CA ARG A 284 -22.11 0.06 0.32
C ARG A 284 -21.93 -0.91 -0.84
N SER A 285 -20.74 -0.94 -1.46
CA SER A 285 -20.42 -1.91 -2.51
C SER A 285 -20.47 -3.36 -1.97
N LYS A 286 -19.95 -3.60 -0.76
CA LYS A 286 -20.07 -4.91 -0.10
C LYS A 286 -21.52 -5.28 0.20
N GLU A 287 -22.33 -4.35 0.72
CA GLU A 287 -23.75 -4.57 0.97
C GLU A 287 -24.50 -4.94 -0.33
N HIS A 288 -24.26 -4.20 -1.41
CA HIS A 288 -24.88 -4.44 -2.71
C HIS A 288 -24.49 -5.78 -3.35
N THR A 289 -23.28 -6.27 -3.03
CA THR A 289 -22.77 -7.56 -3.53
C THR A 289 -22.99 -8.72 -2.57
N GLY A 290 -23.70 -8.52 -1.45
CA GLY A 290 -23.97 -9.56 -0.45
C GLY A 290 -22.72 -9.99 0.35
N LYS A 291 -21.66 -9.17 0.35
CA LYS A 291 -20.40 -9.41 1.05
C LYS A 291 -20.28 -8.63 2.37
N TYR A 292 -21.37 -8.02 2.83
CA TYR A 292 -21.46 -7.33 4.11
C TYR A 292 -22.40 -8.10 5.04
N ASN A 293 -21.89 -8.50 6.21
CA ASN A 293 -22.60 -9.42 7.11
C ASN A 293 -22.85 -8.81 8.50
N ILE A 294 -22.81 -7.49 8.63
CA ILE A 294 -22.89 -6.78 9.92
C ILE A 294 -24.12 -5.85 9.91
N GLY A 295 -25.32 -6.42 9.83
CA GLY A 295 -26.57 -5.64 9.71
C GLY A 295 -26.62 -4.84 8.40
N THR A 296 -27.13 -3.62 8.46
CA THR A 296 -27.18 -2.68 7.33
C THR A 296 -26.23 -1.51 7.51
N ILE A 297 -25.79 -0.90 6.40
CA ILE A 297 -24.95 0.31 6.46
C ILE A 297 -25.67 1.48 7.12
N LYS A 298 -27.00 1.55 6.99
CA LYS A 298 -27.83 2.57 7.64
C LYS A 298 -27.81 2.44 9.15
N GLU A 299 -27.94 1.23 9.69
CA GLU A 299 -27.83 0.96 11.12
C GLU A 299 -26.42 1.29 11.63
N PHE A 300 -25.39 0.99 10.85
CA PHE A 300 -24.02 1.33 11.21
C PHE A 300 -23.77 2.84 11.27
N ILE A 301 -24.24 3.59 10.26
CA ILE A 301 -24.17 5.06 10.28
C ILE A 301 -24.98 5.62 11.45
N SER A 302 -26.17 5.09 11.70
CA SER A 302 -27.01 5.49 12.82
C SER A 302 -26.23 5.32 14.13
N LEU A 303 -25.64 4.15 14.39
CA LEU A 303 -24.81 3.92 15.56
C LEU A 303 -23.67 4.94 15.68
N LEU A 304 -22.90 5.14 14.60
CA LEU A 304 -21.77 6.08 14.62
C LEU A 304 -22.21 7.52 14.95
N LYS A 305 -23.42 7.93 14.52
CA LYS A 305 -23.98 9.23 14.85
C LYS A 305 -24.41 9.38 16.30
N HIS A 306 -24.68 8.28 17.01
CA HIS A 306 -25.02 8.32 18.44
C HIS A 306 -23.81 8.56 19.33
N PHE A 307 -22.60 8.25 18.87
CA PHE A 307 -21.39 8.57 19.64
C PHE A 307 -21.19 10.08 19.77
N GLY A 308 -20.92 10.51 21.00
CA GLY A 308 -20.43 11.85 21.27
C GLY A 308 -18.99 12.03 20.79
N LYS A 309 -18.53 13.28 20.80
CA LYS A 309 -17.12 13.61 20.54
C LYS A 309 -16.17 12.90 21.51
N ASP A 310 -16.52 12.91 22.79
CA ASP A 310 -15.72 12.30 23.85
C ASP A 310 -15.65 10.77 23.72
N ASP A 311 -16.73 10.13 23.25
CA ASP A 311 -16.75 8.69 22.98
C ASP A 311 -15.78 8.33 21.84
N LEU A 312 -15.78 9.10 20.75
CA LEU A 312 -14.85 8.91 19.63
C LEU A 312 -13.41 9.14 20.06
N GLU A 313 -13.15 10.19 20.85
CA GLU A 313 -11.82 10.47 21.41
C GLU A 313 -11.34 9.32 22.30
N LEU A 314 -12.20 8.78 23.17
CA LEU A 314 -11.87 7.66 24.05
C LEU A 314 -11.56 6.38 23.24
N MET A 315 -12.36 6.06 22.23
CA MET A 315 -12.10 4.92 21.35
C MET A 315 -10.80 5.07 20.56
N LEU A 316 -10.52 6.26 20.03
CA LEU A 316 -9.27 6.58 19.34
C LEU A 316 -8.06 6.45 20.29
N ASN A 317 -8.18 6.93 21.53
CA ASN A 317 -7.12 6.77 22.53
C ASN A 317 -6.81 5.30 22.81
N SER A 318 -7.82 4.42 22.84
CA SER A 318 -7.61 2.97 23.02
C SER A 318 -6.82 2.32 21.88
N LEU A 319 -6.74 2.95 20.71
CA LEU A 319 -5.94 2.47 19.57
C LEU A 319 -4.46 2.88 19.65
N MET A 320 -4.06 3.72 20.61
CA MET A 320 -2.69 4.22 20.69
C MET A 320 -1.65 3.13 20.97
N ASP A 321 -2.05 2.01 21.56
CA ASP A 321 -1.16 0.86 21.77
C ASP A 321 -0.63 0.29 20.44
N ILE A 322 -1.34 0.46 19.32
CA ILE A 322 -0.86 0.07 17.98
C ILE A 322 0.39 0.88 17.60
N TYR A 323 0.46 2.14 18.02
CA TYR A 323 1.49 3.11 17.64
C TYR A 323 2.55 3.34 18.72
N LYS A 324 2.42 2.73 19.90
CA LYS A 324 3.24 3.01 21.10
C LYS A 324 4.76 2.98 20.88
N ASN A 325 5.23 2.13 19.95
CA ASN A 325 6.66 1.99 19.63
C ASN A 325 7.02 2.55 18.25
N SER A 326 6.14 3.34 17.64
CA SER A 326 6.34 3.91 16.32
C SER A 326 6.74 5.40 16.44
N PRO A 327 7.57 5.92 15.52
CA PRO A 327 7.99 7.32 15.53
C PRO A 327 6.83 8.31 15.30
N GLU A 328 5.64 7.81 14.93
CA GLU A 328 4.45 8.62 14.68
C GLU A 328 3.66 8.95 15.96
N ILE A 329 3.92 8.28 17.10
CA ILE A 329 3.08 8.38 18.32
C ILE A 329 2.90 9.81 18.84
N ASP A 330 3.95 10.62 18.84
CA ASP A 330 3.91 11.99 19.35
C ASP A 330 3.03 12.88 18.46
N ILE A 331 3.13 12.72 17.14
CA ILE A 331 2.31 13.46 16.18
C ILE A 331 0.85 13.03 16.28
N ILE A 332 0.58 11.73 16.45
CA ILE A 332 -0.78 11.23 16.63
C ILE A 332 -1.38 11.82 17.90
N THR A 333 -0.69 11.69 19.04
CA THR A 333 -1.16 12.15 20.35
C THR A 333 -1.43 13.66 20.33
N GLY A 334 -0.54 14.45 19.73
CA GLY A 334 -0.71 15.90 19.61
C GLY A 334 -1.87 16.35 18.71
N ASN A 335 -2.38 15.48 17.83
CA ASN A 335 -3.47 15.79 16.91
C ASN A 335 -4.78 15.03 17.18
N LEU A 336 -4.78 14.09 18.13
CA LEU A 336 -5.86 13.11 18.28
C LEU A 336 -7.22 13.75 18.60
N LYS A 337 -7.24 14.74 19.49
CA LYS A 337 -8.47 15.46 19.84
C LYS A 337 -9.06 16.20 18.64
N ARG A 338 -8.23 16.94 17.90
CA ARG A 338 -8.66 17.63 16.67
C ARG A 338 -9.12 16.63 15.60
N HIS A 339 -8.48 15.46 15.53
CA HIS A 339 -8.91 14.38 14.65
C HIS A 339 -10.31 13.88 15.02
N ALA A 340 -10.56 13.58 16.29
CA ALA A 340 -11.85 13.14 16.80
C ALA A 340 -12.94 14.18 16.50
N ASP A 341 -12.66 15.47 16.73
CA ASP A 341 -13.56 16.58 16.40
C ASP A 341 -13.93 16.62 14.90
N LYS A 342 -12.93 16.52 14.02
CA LYS A 342 -13.15 16.50 12.57
C LYS A 342 -13.92 15.25 12.16
N LEU A 343 -13.54 14.08 12.66
CA LEU A 343 -14.19 12.81 12.35
C LEU A 343 -15.66 12.83 12.79
N TYR A 344 -15.94 13.28 14.01
CA TYR A 344 -17.30 13.51 14.50
C TYR A 344 -18.10 14.39 13.54
N SER A 345 -17.55 15.56 13.18
CA SER A 345 -18.23 16.50 12.27
C SER A 345 -18.60 15.87 10.94
N VAL A 346 -17.74 15.02 10.37
CA VAL A 346 -17.99 14.35 9.08
C VAL A 346 -19.01 13.21 9.24
N ILE A 347 -18.94 12.45 10.33
CA ILE A 347 -19.92 11.39 10.62
C ILE A 347 -21.33 11.97 10.72
N GLN A 348 -21.49 13.12 11.39
CA GLN A 348 -22.80 13.74 11.57
C GLN A 348 -23.46 14.18 10.25
N THR A 349 -22.68 14.46 9.21
CA THR A 349 -23.19 14.87 7.89
C THR A 349 -23.54 13.68 6.97
N LEU A 350 -23.26 12.45 7.37
CA LEU A 350 -23.55 11.26 6.54
C LEU A 350 -25.06 11.09 6.29
N PRO A 351 -25.48 10.66 5.09
CA PRO A 351 -26.88 10.35 4.82
C PRO A 351 -27.31 9.04 5.51
N LEU A 352 -28.57 9.00 6.00
CA LEU A 352 -29.22 7.81 6.55
C LEU A 352 -30.02 7.03 5.49
#